data_AF-A0A438IHK0-F1
#
_entry.id   AF-A0A438IHK0-F1
#
_cell.length_a   1.000
_cell.length_b   1.000
_cell.length_c   1.000
_cell.angle_alpha   90.00
_cell.angle_beta   90.00
_cell.angle_gamma   90.00
#
_symmetry.space_group_name_H-M   'P 1'
#
loop_
_entity.id
_entity.type
_entity.pdbx_description
1 polymer ?
#
loop_
_entity_poly.entity_id
_entity_poly.type
_entity_poly.pdbx_seq_one_letter_code
_entity_poly.pdbx_strand_id
1 'polypeptide(L)'
;MLEDSLKIEHSAFYSLQLLQYFRASEPWMRKRSTRHVPSKRPTDFSPDELEHELFQLFLTTRFQTSAFCCFSSAIGMAADNWLVFMDRLLTLRDDCSDEKECLKRKMLELTDIYYDALDAPKSGMKVNVSKELKAEKFPHFMGREPSYHSASILGQIYDAVESFQPENQSTKEIWRLPLFNIDAVPQACLRSWKDRYDQYRSEMAAALQHGGETKDEYAAEVINKYKQILYGAAEFEESPRKLEDIFDEALAIYHVTYEFAINGARVSYCNFPWRVAGRALCKLYTVKLGEKSMVCVPSVLRQVFN
;
A
#
# COMPACT_ATOMS: atom_id res chain seq x y z
N MET A 1 7.13 -38.77 -5.06
CA MET A 1 6.28 -39.33 -3.98
C MET A 1 7.04 -39.62 -2.68
N LEU A 2 8.35 -39.93 -2.68
CA LEU A 2 9.12 -40.13 -1.44
C LEU A 2 9.66 -38.83 -0.79
N GLU A 3 9.82 -37.74 -1.55
CA GLU A 3 10.32 -36.46 -1.00
C GLU A 3 9.28 -35.69 -0.17
N ASP A 4 7.99 -35.81 -0.48
CA ASP A 4 6.94 -35.13 0.28
C ASP A 4 6.67 -35.78 1.64
N SER A 5 6.88 -37.10 1.75
CA SER A 5 6.74 -37.82 3.03
C SER A 5 7.81 -37.44 4.05
N LEU A 6 9.06 -37.21 3.59
CA LEU A 6 10.16 -36.76 4.46
C LEU A 6 9.98 -35.31 4.97
N LYS A 7 9.36 -34.43 4.18
CA LYS A 7 9.07 -33.04 4.60
C LYS A 7 7.96 -32.98 5.66
N ILE A 8 6.97 -33.87 5.58
CA ILE A 8 5.88 -33.94 6.55
C ILE A 8 6.38 -34.50 7.90
N GLU A 9 7.23 -35.52 7.88
CA GLU A 9 7.83 -36.07 9.11
C GLU A 9 8.74 -35.06 9.83
N HIS A 10 9.57 -34.31 9.09
CA HIS A 10 10.41 -33.27 9.70
C HIS A 10 9.60 -32.14 10.33
N SER A 11 8.53 -31.68 9.67
CA SER A 11 7.62 -30.64 10.20
C SER A 11 6.90 -31.09 11.48
N ALA A 12 6.41 -32.34 11.51
CA ALA A 12 5.76 -32.93 12.67
C ALA A 12 6.73 -33.13 13.86
N PHE A 13 8.00 -33.42 13.58
CA PHE A 13 9.01 -33.61 14.61
C PHE A 13 9.38 -32.31 15.34
N TYR A 14 9.50 -31.20 14.61
CA TYR A 14 9.76 -29.88 15.21
C TYR A 14 8.57 -29.37 16.03
N SER A 15 7.33 -29.66 15.63
CA SER A 15 6.15 -29.24 16.40
C SER A 15 6.00 -30.00 17.72
N LEU A 16 6.35 -31.30 17.75
CA LEU A 16 6.34 -32.12 18.97
C LEU A 16 7.38 -31.66 20.01
N GLN A 17 8.56 -31.22 19.57
CA GLN A 17 9.58 -30.69 20.48
C GLN A 17 9.13 -29.37 21.15
N LEU A 18 8.46 -28.48 20.40
CA LEU A 18 7.93 -27.24 20.97
C LEU A 18 6.81 -27.49 21.99
N LEU A 19 5.98 -28.50 21.76
CA LEU A 19 4.93 -28.89 22.70
C LEU A 19 5.47 -29.40 24.04
N GLN A 20 6.68 -29.96 24.10
CA GLN A 20 7.32 -30.35 25.36
C GLN A 20 7.61 -29.16 26.29
N TYR A 21 7.79 -27.97 25.71
CA TYR A 21 8.02 -26.73 26.45
C TYR A 21 6.72 -25.94 26.69
N PHE A 22 5.60 -26.35 26.09
CA PHE A 22 4.33 -25.67 26.30
C PHE A 22 3.83 -25.91 27.72
N ARG A 23 3.64 -24.82 28.46
CA ARG A 23 2.92 -24.82 29.73
C ARG A 23 1.71 -23.93 29.57
N ALA A 24 0.53 -24.51 29.73
CA ALA A 24 -0.71 -23.75 29.75
C ALA A 24 -0.64 -22.70 30.86
N SER A 25 -0.86 -21.44 30.51
CA SER A 25 -0.99 -20.36 31.49
C SER A 25 -2.41 -20.30 32.02
N GLU A 26 -2.58 -19.68 33.19
CA GLU A 26 -3.90 -19.32 33.67
C GLU A 26 -4.63 -18.43 32.65
N PRO A 27 -5.95 -18.63 32.44
CA PRO A 27 -6.73 -17.76 31.58
C PRO A 27 -6.66 -16.31 32.05
N TRP A 28 -6.57 -15.38 31.10
CA TRP A 28 -6.67 -13.96 31.42
C TRP A 28 -8.05 -13.67 32.06
N MET A 29 -8.03 -12.92 33.17
CA MET A 29 -9.24 -12.48 33.85
C MET A 29 -9.34 -10.96 33.80
N ARG A 30 -10.51 -10.46 33.41
CA ARG A 30 -10.78 -9.03 33.34
C ARG A 30 -10.69 -8.40 34.74
N LYS A 31 -9.75 -7.48 34.94
CA LYS A 31 -9.57 -6.75 36.20
C LYS A 31 -10.57 -5.60 36.37
N ARG A 32 -10.99 -4.97 35.25
CA ARG A 32 -11.89 -3.81 35.26
C ARG A 32 -13.34 -4.26 35.08
N SER A 33 -14.17 -4.02 36.11
CA SER A 33 -15.62 -4.22 35.99
C SER A 33 -16.22 -3.16 35.05
N THR A 34 -16.97 -3.59 34.04
CA THR A 34 -17.81 -2.70 33.24
C THR A 34 -18.91 -2.15 34.14
N ARG A 35 -18.88 -0.85 34.43
CA ARG A 35 -20.12 -0.18 34.86
C ARG A 35 -21.10 -0.33 33.70
N HIS A 36 -22.22 -0.99 33.94
CA HIS A 36 -23.31 -1.06 32.98
C HIS A 36 -23.76 0.39 32.74
N VAL A 37 -23.38 0.95 31.59
CA VAL A 37 -23.99 2.19 31.15
C VAL A 37 -25.44 1.83 30.86
N PRO A 38 -26.43 2.56 31.40
CA PRO A 38 -27.82 2.32 31.07
C PRO A 38 -28.00 2.58 29.57
N SER A 39 -28.05 1.51 28.78
CA SER A 39 -28.41 1.56 27.37
C SER A 39 -29.88 1.16 27.25
N LYS A 40 -30.64 1.88 26.39
CA LYS A 40 -31.95 1.42 25.95
C LYS A 40 -31.80 0.00 25.38
N ARG A 41 -32.72 -0.90 25.74
CA ARG A 41 -32.75 -2.23 25.13
C ARG A 41 -33.17 -2.09 23.67
N PRO A 42 -32.78 -3.02 22.78
CA PRO A 42 -33.27 -3.02 21.40
C PRO A 42 -34.80 -2.97 21.30
N THR A 43 -35.50 -3.54 22.29
CA THR A 43 -36.97 -3.52 22.42
C THR A 43 -37.56 -2.16 22.76
N ASP A 44 -36.74 -1.21 23.22
CA ASP A 44 -37.16 0.13 23.62
C ASP A 44 -37.11 1.12 22.44
N PHE A 45 -36.70 0.66 21.25
CA PHE A 45 -36.66 1.42 20.00
C PHE A 45 -37.81 0.99 19.08
N SER A 46 -38.36 1.94 18.32
CA SER A 46 -39.15 1.60 17.14
C SER A 46 -38.24 0.99 16.04
N PRO A 47 -38.80 0.27 15.05
CA PRO A 47 -38.00 -0.35 13.98
C PRO A 47 -37.08 0.66 13.25
N ASP A 48 -37.61 1.84 12.91
CA ASP A 48 -36.87 2.87 12.18
C ASP A 48 -35.78 3.52 13.05
N GLU A 49 -36.06 3.74 14.34
CA GLU A 49 -35.05 4.25 15.28
C GLU A 49 -33.95 3.22 15.53
N LEU A 50 -34.29 1.93 15.63
CA LEU A 50 -33.31 0.87 15.81
C LEU A 50 -32.39 0.77 14.59
N GLU A 51 -32.95 0.82 13.39
CA GLU A 51 -32.18 0.85 12.15
C GLU A 51 -31.24 2.06 12.11
N HIS A 52 -31.75 3.25 12.41
CA HIS A 52 -30.93 4.46 12.46
C HIS A 52 -29.78 4.36 13.47
N GLU A 53 -30.05 3.88 14.68
CA GLU A 53 -29.05 3.69 15.73
C GLU A 53 -27.99 2.66 15.34
N LEU A 54 -28.38 1.55 14.70
CA LEU A 54 -27.43 0.55 14.20
C LEU A 54 -26.54 1.11 13.09
N PHE A 55 -27.10 1.89 12.16
CA PHE A 55 -26.33 2.57 11.13
C PHE A 55 -25.37 3.61 11.71
N GLN A 56 -25.80 4.43 12.67
CA GLN A 56 -24.92 5.36 13.36
C GLN A 56 -23.82 4.63 14.14
N LEU A 57 -24.15 3.54 14.84
CA LEU A 57 -23.17 2.72 15.57
C LEU A 57 -22.14 2.11 14.61
N PHE A 58 -22.57 1.61 13.46
CA PHE A 58 -21.66 1.11 12.42
C PHE A 58 -20.74 2.21 11.90
N LEU A 59 -21.30 3.38 11.55
CA LEU A 59 -20.53 4.48 10.98
C LEU A 59 -19.50 5.04 11.99
N THR A 60 -19.92 5.23 13.24
CA THR A 60 -19.06 5.72 14.32
C THR A 60 -17.96 4.71 14.65
N THR A 61 -18.29 3.42 14.77
CA THR A 61 -17.32 2.35 15.05
C THR A 61 -16.30 2.18 13.94
N ARG A 62 -16.74 2.30 12.67
CA ARG A 62 -15.89 1.99 11.51
C ARG A 62 -15.11 3.18 10.97
N PHE A 63 -15.68 4.39 11.01
CA PHE A 63 -15.17 5.55 10.28
C PHE A 63 -14.83 6.77 11.15
N GLN A 64 -15.32 6.87 12.39
CA GLN A 64 -14.95 8.02 13.24
C GLN A 64 -13.68 7.75 14.03
N THR A 65 -12.55 8.19 13.49
CA THR A 65 -11.26 8.43 14.17
C THR A 65 -11.27 9.74 14.96
N SER A 66 -12.35 10.07 15.67
CA SER A 66 -12.37 11.26 16.53
C SER A 66 -11.81 10.91 17.90
N ALA A 67 -10.99 11.82 18.43
CA ALA A 67 -10.00 11.61 19.49
C ALA A 67 -10.48 11.12 20.87
N PHE A 68 -11.75 10.69 21.00
CA PHE A 68 -12.35 10.39 22.30
C PHE A 68 -12.75 8.94 22.51
N CYS A 69 -12.86 8.10 21.48
CA CYS A 69 -13.17 6.67 21.61
C CYS A 69 -12.87 5.94 20.30
N CYS A 70 -11.66 5.41 20.14
CA CYS A 70 -11.41 4.41 19.11
C CYS A 70 -10.87 3.15 19.76
N PHE A 71 -11.71 2.12 19.85
CA PHE A 71 -11.30 0.77 20.22
C PHE A 71 -10.14 0.28 19.34
N SER A 72 -10.18 0.58 18.04
CA SER A 72 -9.08 0.30 17.10
C SER A 72 -7.78 1.03 17.46
N SER A 73 -7.88 2.28 17.92
CA SER A 73 -6.73 3.08 18.33
C SER A 73 -6.12 2.55 19.62
N ALA A 74 -6.93 2.17 20.60
CA ALA A 74 -6.44 1.61 21.86
C ALA A 74 -5.79 0.22 21.68
N ILE A 75 -6.37 -0.66 20.84
CA ILE A 75 -5.78 -1.97 20.50
C ILE A 75 -4.41 -1.79 19.84
N GLY A 76 -4.35 -0.97 18.78
CA GLY A 76 -3.11 -0.71 18.04
C GLY A 76 -2.05 -0.05 18.91
N MET A 77 -2.43 0.99 19.66
CA MET A 77 -1.52 1.63 20.61
C MET A 77 -1.04 0.66 21.69
N ALA A 78 -1.91 -0.19 22.24
CA ALA A 78 -1.50 -1.12 23.28
C ALA A 78 -0.48 -2.14 22.74
N ALA A 79 -0.76 -2.71 21.57
CA ALA A 79 0.13 -3.66 20.90
C ALA A 79 1.48 -3.05 20.53
N ASP A 80 1.48 -1.85 19.91
CA ASP A 80 2.69 -1.16 19.51
C ASP A 80 3.59 -0.85 20.72
N ASN A 81 3.03 -0.27 21.79
CA ASN A 81 3.81 0.07 22.98
C ASN A 81 4.28 -1.17 23.73
N TRP A 82 3.49 -2.24 23.73
CA TRP A 82 3.90 -3.52 24.31
C TRP A 82 5.12 -4.09 23.58
N LEU A 83 5.10 -4.04 22.24
CA LEU A 83 6.22 -4.48 21.41
C LEU A 83 7.50 -3.68 21.70
N VAL A 84 7.38 -2.36 21.82
CA VAL A 84 8.52 -1.48 22.18
C VAL A 84 9.10 -1.84 23.55
N PHE A 85 8.26 -2.08 24.56
CA PHE A 85 8.72 -2.44 25.90
C PHE A 85 9.30 -3.85 25.97
N MET A 86 8.76 -4.79 25.18
CA MET A 86 9.34 -6.14 25.05
C MET A 86 10.72 -6.07 24.41
N ASP A 87 10.87 -5.32 23.32
CA ASP A 87 12.15 -5.11 22.66
C ASP A 87 13.19 -4.50 23.62
N ARG A 88 12.79 -3.47 24.37
CA ARG A 88 13.64 -2.86 25.40
C ARG A 88 14.00 -3.87 26.51
N LEU A 89 13.03 -4.64 26.99
CA LEU A 89 13.25 -5.66 28.03
C LEU A 89 14.29 -6.70 27.59
N LEU A 90 14.26 -7.12 26.33
CA LEU A 90 15.20 -8.09 25.74
C LEU A 90 16.60 -7.51 25.50
N THR A 91 16.72 -6.18 25.31
CA THR A 91 17.98 -5.50 24.99
C THR A 91 18.66 -4.88 26.21
N LEU A 92 17.98 -4.81 27.36
CA LEU A 92 18.54 -4.32 28.62
C LEU A 92 19.55 -5.28 29.23
N ARG A 93 20.66 -4.71 29.72
CA ARG A 93 21.69 -5.43 30.49
C ARG A 93 21.13 -5.92 31.84
N ASP A 94 21.77 -6.93 32.41
CA ASP A 94 21.28 -7.63 33.60
C ASP A 94 21.36 -6.83 34.90
N ASP A 95 22.14 -5.75 34.93
CA ASP A 95 22.28 -4.82 36.03
C ASP A 95 21.10 -3.82 36.17
N CYS A 96 20.18 -3.76 35.20
CA CYS A 96 19.04 -2.84 35.20
C CYS A 96 17.74 -3.45 35.79
N SER A 97 17.80 -4.04 36.99
CA SER A 97 16.65 -4.77 37.60
C SER A 97 15.38 -3.94 37.72
N ASP A 98 15.50 -2.68 38.14
CA ASP A 98 14.36 -1.80 38.42
C ASP A 98 13.66 -1.35 37.12
N GLU A 99 14.43 -1.09 36.06
CA GLU A 99 13.89 -0.78 34.72
C GLU A 99 13.17 -2.01 34.15
N LYS A 100 13.77 -3.20 34.26
CA LYS A 100 13.15 -4.45 33.82
C LYS A 100 11.81 -4.71 34.52
N GLU A 101 11.74 -4.50 35.83
CA GLU A 101 10.50 -4.67 36.58
C GLU A 101 9.43 -3.62 36.22
N CYS A 102 9.85 -2.37 36.00
CA CYS A 102 8.97 -1.31 35.52
C CYS A 102 8.38 -1.64 34.14
N LEU A 103 9.21 -2.11 33.20
CA LEU A 103 8.76 -2.52 31.87
C LEU A 103 7.77 -3.67 31.91
N LYS A 104 8.06 -4.72 32.71
CA LYS A 104 7.13 -5.85 32.90
C LYS A 104 5.77 -5.39 33.40
N ARG A 105 5.73 -4.47 34.37
CA ARG A 105 4.48 -3.90 34.88
C ARG A 105 3.69 -3.17 33.79
N LYS A 106 4.36 -2.30 33.02
CA LYS A 106 3.73 -1.59 31.89
C LYS A 106 3.20 -2.55 30.84
N MET A 107 3.96 -3.60 30.51
CA MET A 107 3.54 -4.63 29.56
C MET A 107 2.28 -5.36 30.04
N LEU A 108 2.21 -5.76 31.30
CA LEU A 108 1.02 -6.41 31.86
C LEU A 108 -0.21 -5.48 31.80
N GLU A 109 -0.05 -4.20 32.10
CA GLU A 109 -1.15 -3.23 32.00
C GLU A 109 -1.60 -3.01 30.55
N LEU A 110 -0.66 -2.96 29.60
CA LEU A 110 -0.96 -2.89 28.16
C LEU A 110 -1.68 -4.14 27.67
N THR A 111 -1.33 -5.32 28.17
CA THR A 111 -2.05 -6.57 27.88
C THR A 111 -3.49 -6.51 28.37
N ASP A 112 -3.72 -6.03 29.60
CA ASP A 112 -5.08 -5.84 30.13
C ASP A 112 -5.89 -4.85 29.26
N ILE A 113 -5.27 -3.73 28.87
CA ILE A 113 -5.90 -2.72 27.99
C ILE A 113 -6.22 -3.28 26.61
N TYR A 114 -5.33 -4.11 26.04
CA TYR A 114 -5.54 -4.73 24.74
C TYR A 114 -6.81 -5.61 24.75
N TYR A 115 -6.94 -6.49 25.74
CA TYR A 115 -8.12 -7.36 25.86
C TYR A 115 -9.39 -6.59 26.20
N ASP A 116 -9.32 -5.58 27.09
CA ASP A 116 -10.45 -4.69 27.35
C ASP A 116 -10.90 -3.98 26.07
N ALA A 117 -9.96 -3.46 25.27
CA ALA A 117 -10.27 -2.78 24.01
C ALA A 117 -10.81 -3.71 22.93
N LEU A 118 -10.39 -4.99 22.92
CA LEU A 118 -10.89 -6.01 22.01
C LEU A 118 -12.38 -6.32 22.27
N ASP A 119 -12.80 -6.34 23.53
CA ASP A 119 -14.19 -6.59 23.92
C ASP A 119 -15.04 -5.32 24.06
N ALA A 120 -14.42 -4.15 24.06
CA ALA A 120 -15.09 -2.88 24.20
C ALA A 120 -16.26 -2.65 23.21
N PRO A 121 -16.19 -3.05 21.92
CA PRO A 121 -17.33 -2.96 21.02
C PRO A 121 -18.55 -3.78 21.47
N LYS A 122 -18.34 -4.86 22.23
CA LYS A 122 -19.41 -5.73 22.72
C LYS A 122 -20.02 -5.22 24.02
N SER A 123 -19.24 -4.52 24.83
CA SER A 123 -19.65 -4.10 26.18
C SER A 123 -19.90 -2.60 26.31
N GLY A 124 -19.66 -1.81 25.26
CA GLY A 124 -19.75 -0.35 25.29
C GLY A 124 -18.73 0.32 26.21
N MET A 125 -17.67 -0.39 26.62
CA MET A 125 -16.66 0.13 27.55
C MET A 125 -15.74 1.10 26.81
N LYS A 126 -15.52 2.30 27.33
CA LYS A 126 -14.50 3.21 26.78
C LYS A 126 -13.12 2.81 27.28
N VAL A 127 -12.18 2.55 26.36
CA VAL A 127 -10.81 2.13 26.69
C VAL A 127 -9.82 3.12 26.09
N ASN A 128 -8.84 3.56 26.90
CA ASN A 128 -7.80 4.48 26.48
C ASN A 128 -6.44 4.05 27.06
N VAL A 129 -5.35 4.38 26.35
CA VAL A 129 -3.97 4.13 26.77
C VAL A 129 -3.41 5.38 27.45
N SER A 130 -3.10 5.26 28.74
CA SER A 130 -2.48 6.31 29.56
C SER A 130 -1.17 6.81 28.96
N LYS A 131 -0.83 8.09 29.15
CA LYS A 131 0.43 8.67 28.62
C LYS A 131 1.68 7.94 29.12
N GLU A 132 1.68 7.49 30.38
CA GLU A 132 2.81 6.78 31.01
C GLU A 132 3.11 5.39 30.39
N LEU A 133 2.10 4.82 29.70
CA LEU A 133 2.20 3.55 28.98
C LEU A 133 2.64 3.74 27.52
N LYS A 134 2.86 4.99 27.09
CA LYS A 134 3.35 5.29 25.75
C LYS A 134 4.88 5.37 25.77
N ALA A 135 5.52 4.66 24.86
CA ALA A 135 6.94 4.74 24.64
C ALA A 135 7.31 6.08 24.00
N GLU A 136 8.44 6.64 24.42
CA GLU A 136 8.96 7.89 23.88
C GLU A 136 9.75 7.67 22.59
N LYS A 137 10.44 6.53 22.47
CA LYS A 137 11.23 6.13 21.29
C LYS A 137 10.85 4.73 20.83
N PHE A 138 10.92 4.49 19.53
CA PHE A 138 10.56 3.22 18.89
C PHE A 138 11.80 2.50 18.36
N PRO A 139 11.84 1.15 18.36
CA PRO A 139 12.94 0.44 17.74
C PRO A 139 12.92 0.69 16.22
N HIS A 140 14.10 0.78 15.61
CA HIS A 140 14.30 1.20 14.23
C HIS A 140 13.51 0.35 13.22
N PHE A 141 13.37 -0.96 13.46
CA PHE A 141 12.60 -1.85 12.59
C PHE A 141 11.11 -1.53 12.49
N MET A 142 10.55 -0.70 13.39
CA MET A 142 9.17 -0.24 13.32
C MET A 142 8.97 0.97 12.39
N GLY A 143 10.05 1.60 11.90
CA GLY A 143 9.98 2.71 10.95
C GLY A 143 9.29 3.97 11.49
N ARG A 144 9.44 4.26 12.79
CA ARG A 144 8.82 5.42 13.47
C ARG A 144 9.87 6.28 14.17
N GLU A 145 9.72 7.59 14.08
CA GLU A 145 10.57 8.56 14.77
C GLU A 145 9.86 9.15 16.02
N PRO A 146 10.58 9.43 17.13
CA PRO A 146 12.02 9.22 17.30
C PRO A 146 12.39 7.75 17.49
N SER A 147 13.48 7.29 16.87
CA SER A 147 13.89 5.87 16.89
C SER A 147 15.12 5.57 17.76
N TYR A 148 15.34 4.29 18.09
CA TYR A 148 16.59 3.74 18.63
C TYR A 148 16.96 2.45 17.90
N HIS A 149 18.27 2.15 17.83
CA HIS A 149 18.75 0.93 17.22
C HIS A 149 18.60 -0.25 18.18
N SER A 150 17.79 -1.24 17.81
CA SER A 150 17.51 -2.43 18.62
C SER A 150 18.53 -3.53 18.37
N ALA A 151 19.06 -4.10 19.46
CA ALA A 151 19.91 -5.29 19.41
C ALA A 151 19.11 -6.61 19.53
N SER A 152 17.77 -6.56 19.54
CA SER A 152 16.94 -7.76 19.62
C SER A 152 17.02 -8.58 18.33
N ILE A 153 16.48 -9.80 18.34
CA ILE A 153 16.44 -10.64 17.13
C ILE A 153 15.68 -9.96 15.99
N LEU A 154 14.63 -9.18 16.28
CA LEU A 154 13.87 -8.46 15.26
C LEU A 154 14.69 -7.31 14.67
N GLY A 155 15.44 -6.59 15.51
CA GLY A 155 16.41 -5.59 15.05
C GLY A 155 17.49 -6.19 14.16
N GLN A 156 18.10 -7.30 14.59
CA GLN A 156 19.14 -8.00 13.82
C GLN A 156 18.62 -8.52 12.47
N ILE A 157 17.41 -9.09 12.42
CA ILE A 157 16.79 -9.53 11.17
C ILE A 157 16.57 -8.33 10.25
N TYR A 158 16.04 -7.23 10.79
CA TYR A 158 15.81 -6.01 10.03
C TYR A 158 17.11 -5.46 9.44
N ASP A 159 18.19 -5.36 10.23
CA ASP A 159 19.50 -4.89 9.77
C ASP A 159 20.11 -5.82 8.72
N ALA A 160 19.98 -7.13 8.92
CA ALA A 160 20.44 -8.10 7.93
C ALA A 160 19.71 -7.87 6.61
N VAL A 161 18.38 -7.78 6.61
CA VAL A 161 17.58 -7.53 5.40
C VAL A 161 17.94 -6.19 4.75
N GLU A 162 18.10 -5.12 5.54
CA GLU A 162 18.52 -3.81 5.03
C GLU A 162 19.93 -3.85 4.44
N SER A 163 20.87 -4.61 5.02
CA SER A 163 22.22 -4.80 4.47
C SER A 163 22.26 -5.66 3.20
N PHE A 164 21.27 -6.54 3.02
CA PHE A 164 21.07 -7.33 1.81
C PHE A 164 20.29 -6.60 0.74
N GLN A 165 19.72 -5.43 1.04
CA GLN A 165 19.30 -4.55 -0.03
C GLN A 165 20.57 -4.17 -0.78
N PRO A 166 20.78 -4.62 -2.03
CA PRO A 166 21.92 -4.16 -2.79
C PRO A 166 21.92 -2.63 -2.75
N GLU A 167 23.09 -2.01 -2.89
CA GLU A 167 23.27 -0.57 -3.13
C GLU A 167 22.53 -0.06 -4.39
N ASN A 168 21.58 -0.85 -4.93
CA ASN A 168 20.46 -0.45 -5.76
C ASN A 168 19.54 0.53 -5.01
N GLN A 169 20.07 1.72 -4.76
CA GLN A 169 19.36 2.91 -5.16
C GLN A 169 18.94 2.74 -6.63
N SER A 170 17.82 2.06 -6.85
CA SER A 170 16.83 2.33 -7.89
C SER A 170 17.35 3.11 -9.12
N THR A 171 18.34 2.58 -9.85
CA THR A 171 18.29 2.70 -11.30
C THR A 171 17.17 1.74 -11.70
N LYS A 172 15.92 2.21 -11.61
CA LYS A 172 14.84 1.62 -12.39
C LYS A 172 15.30 1.79 -13.82
N GLU A 173 16.02 0.81 -14.35
CA GLU A 173 16.47 0.83 -15.72
C GLU A 173 15.22 0.89 -16.59
N ILE A 174 15.07 2.03 -17.26
CA ILE A 174 13.93 2.27 -18.15
C ILE A 174 14.29 1.58 -19.46
N TRP A 175 13.69 0.41 -19.68
CA TRP A 175 13.88 -0.36 -20.91
C TRP A 175 12.80 -0.04 -21.92
N ARG A 176 13.19 0.04 -23.19
CA ARG A 176 12.26 0.09 -24.32
C ARG A 176 11.84 -1.32 -24.70
N LEU A 177 10.60 -1.49 -25.17
CA LEU A 177 10.11 -2.76 -25.69
C LEU A 177 10.93 -3.14 -26.93
N PRO A 178 11.57 -4.33 -26.97
CA PRO A 178 12.42 -4.73 -28.09
C PRO A 178 11.70 -4.64 -29.44
N LEU A 179 10.42 -5.02 -29.49
CA LEU A 179 9.57 -4.96 -30.68
C LEU A 179 9.38 -3.55 -31.26
N PHE A 180 9.54 -2.51 -30.45
CA PHE A 180 9.44 -1.12 -30.90
C PHE A 180 10.80 -0.52 -31.30
N ASN A 181 11.91 -1.20 -31.01
CA ASN A 181 13.26 -0.75 -31.38
C ASN A 181 13.74 -1.25 -32.75
N ILE A 182 13.02 -2.18 -33.39
CA ILE A 182 13.45 -2.83 -34.64
C ILE A 182 13.19 -1.95 -35.86
N ASP A 183 12.10 -1.18 -35.87
CA ASP A 183 11.69 -0.40 -37.04
C ASP A 183 12.25 1.02 -36.99
N ALA A 184 12.73 1.50 -38.13
CA ALA A 184 13.14 2.88 -38.29
C ALA A 184 11.91 3.79 -38.29
N VAL A 185 11.75 4.58 -37.22
CA VAL A 185 10.69 5.59 -37.14
C VAL A 185 11.01 6.75 -38.10
N PRO A 186 10.03 7.25 -38.88
CA PRO A 186 10.25 8.41 -39.73
C PRO A 186 10.78 9.62 -38.94
N GLN A 187 11.91 10.18 -39.38
CA GLN A 187 12.57 11.31 -38.72
C GLN A 187 11.69 12.57 -38.63
N ALA A 188 10.79 12.75 -39.60
CA ALA A 188 9.81 13.84 -39.57
C ALA A 188 8.85 13.71 -38.38
N CYS A 189 8.36 12.49 -38.11
CA CYS A 189 7.49 12.20 -36.97
C CYS A 189 8.22 12.42 -35.64
N LEU A 190 9.46 11.96 -35.52
CA LEU A 190 10.30 12.16 -34.32
C LEU A 190 10.48 13.66 -34.00
N ARG A 191 10.82 14.48 -35.00
CA ARG A 191 10.99 15.92 -34.81
C ARG A 191 9.70 16.60 -34.37
N SER A 192 8.61 16.34 -35.10
CA SER A 192 7.28 16.89 -34.78
C SER A 192 6.84 16.54 -33.35
N TRP A 193 7.02 15.27 -32.95
CA TRP A 193 6.60 14.83 -31.62
C TRP A 193 7.56 15.22 -30.50
N LYS A 194 8.82 15.51 -30.79
CA LYS A 194 9.74 16.13 -29.83
C LYS A 194 9.25 17.52 -29.43
N ASP A 195 8.94 18.37 -30.40
CA ASP A 195 8.43 19.72 -30.14
C ASP A 195 7.07 19.68 -29.41
N ARG A 196 6.17 18.78 -29.83
CA ARG A 196 4.87 18.58 -29.17
C ARG A 196 5.02 18.05 -27.74
N TYR A 197 6.00 17.18 -27.48
CA TYR A 197 6.23 16.65 -26.15
C TYR A 197 6.77 17.72 -25.19
N ASP A 198 7.60 18.64 -25.67
CA ASP A 198 8.06 19.78 -24.88
C ASP A 198 6.91 20.74 -24.52
N GLN A 199 6.01 20.99 -25.47
CA GLN A 199 4.76 21.72 -25.22
C GLN A 199 3.87 20.99 -24.20
N TYR A 200 3.68 19.68 -24.37
CA TYR A 200 2.90 18.85 -23.45
C TYR A 200 3.42 18.96 -22.02
N ARG A 201 4.74 18.86 -21.83
CA ARG A 201 5.34 18.93 -20.49
C ARG A 201 5.08 20.28 -19.83
N SER A 202 5.11 21.35 -20.61
CA SER A 202 4.85 22.71 -20.13
C SER A 202 3.37 22.90 -19.77
N GLU A 203 2.46 22.45 -20.63
CA GLU A 203 1.00 22.50 -20.42
C GLU A 203 0.55 21.62 -19.25
N MET A 204 1.09 20.40 -19.17
CA MET A 204 0.81 19.48 -18.07
C MET A 204 1.36 20.03 -16.74
N ALA A 205 2.55 20.64 -16.74
CA ALA A 205 3.07 21.28 -15.53
C ALA A 205 2.17 22.43 -15.06
N ALA A 206 1.64 23.24 -15.98
CA ALA A 206 0.68 24.30 -15.65
C ALA A 206 -0.64 23.74 -15.10
N ALA A 207 -1.20 22.71 -15.75
CA ALA A 207 -2.42 22.04 -15.28
C ALA A 207 -2.27 21.48 -13.85
N LEU A 208 -1.10 20.91 -13.53
CA LEU A 208 -0.82 20.32 -12.23
C LEU A 208 -0.55 21.35 -11.11
N GLN A 209 -0.38 22.65 -11.43
CA GLN A 209 -0.21 23.73 -10.44
C GLN A 209 -1.55 24.17 -9.83
N HIS A 210 -2.69 23.87 -10.45
CA HIS A 210 -4.00 24.11 -9.85
C HIS A 210 -4.24 23.12 -8.69
N GLY A 211 -4.68 23.63 -7.53
CA GLY A 211 -4.95 22.81 -6.35
C GLY A 211 -6.40 22.30 -6.31
N GLY A 212 -6.61 21.10 -5.76
CA GLY A 212 -7.93 20.50 -5.54
C GLY A 212 -8.42 19.59 -6.67
N GLU A 213 -9.74 19.35 -6.72
CA GLU A 213 -10.42 18.44 -7.66
C GLU A 213 -10.29 18.88 -9.14
N THR A 214 -10.12 20.18 -9.38
CA THR A 214 -10.00 20.76 -10.73
C THR A 214 -8.71 20.37 -11.45
N LYS A 215 -7.68 19.93 -10.71
CA LYS A 215 -6.39 19.51 -11.27
C LYS A 215 -6.52 18.33 -12.22
N ASP A 216 -7.35 17.35 -11.85
CA ASP A 216 -7.50 16.11 -12.63
C ASP A 216 -8.25 16.39 -13.95
N GLU A 217 -9.19 17.33 -13.93
CA GLU A 217 -9.91 17.80 -15.12
C GLU A 217 -8.96 18.47 -16.11
N TYR A 218 -8.17 19.46 -15.67
CA TYR A 218 -7.18 20.11 -16.54
C TYR A 218 -6.13 19.12 -17.08
N ALA A 219 -5.68 18.18 -16.26
CA ALA A 219 -4.76 17.14 -16.73
C ALA A 219 -5.40 16.23 -17.79
N ALA A 220 -6.69 15.92 -17.65
CA ALA A 220 -7.44 15.15 -18.64
C ALA A 220 -7.61 15.94 -19.95
N GLU A 221 -7.90 17.23 -19.90
CA GLU A 221 -8.00 18.12 -21.06
C GLU A 221 -6.69 18.15 -21.86
N VAL A 222 -5.55 18.28 -21.17
CA VAL A 222 -4.23 18.25 -21.83
C VAL A 222 -4.04 16.92 -22.55
N ILE A 223 -4.33 15.78 -21.92
CA ILE A 223 -4.21 14.47 -22.58
C ILE A 223 -5.14 14.36 -23.79
N ASN A 224 -6.39 14.82 -23.67
CA ASN A 224 -7.37 14.79 -24.76
C ASN A 224 -6.93 15.65 -25.95
N LYS A 225 -6.30 16.80 -25.71
CA LYS A 225 -5.69 17.62 -26.77
C LYS A 225 -4.66 16.84 -27.58
N TYR A 226 -3.75 16.11 -26.93
CA TYR A 226 -2.71 15.33 -27.64
C TYR A 226 -3.27 14.06 -28.28
N LYS A 227 -4.33 13.45 -27.72
CA LYS A 227 -5.10 12.40 -28.41
C LYS A 227 -5.72 12.92 -29.71
N GLN A 228 -6.35 14.09 -29.66
CA GLN A 228 -6.98 14.70 -30.83
C GLN A 228 -5.96 15.06 -31.92
N ILE A 229 -4.76 15.47 -31.52
CA ILE A 229 -3.64 15.68 -32.44
C ILE A 229 -3.23 14.37 -33.13
N LEU A 230 -3.06 13.30 -32.35
CA LEU A 230 -2.60 12.01 -32.87
C LEU A 230 -3.66 11.35 -33.76
N TYR A 231 -4.90 11.25 -33.30
CA TYR A 231 -5.95 10.50 -33.97
C TYR A 231 -6.82 11.35 -34.89
N GLY A 232 -6.84 12.68 -34.73
CA GLY A 232 -7.87 13.51 -35.36
C GLY A 232 -9.28 13.23 -34.83
N ALA A 233 -9.40 12.46 -33.75
CA ALA A 233 -10.64 12.03 -33.10
C ALA A 233 -10.39 11.79 -31.60
N ALA A 234 -11.48 11.72 -30.82
CA ALA A 234 -11.40 11.60 -29.37
C ALA A 234 -10.72 10.29 -28.96
N GLU A 235 -11.01 9.20 -29.68
CA GLU A 235 -10.42 7.89 -29.48
C GLU A 235 -9.87 7.30 -30.80
N PHE A 236 -9.04 6.28 -30.66
CA PHE A 236 -8.35 5.63 -31.77
C PHE A 236 -9.31 5.00 -32.79
N GLU A 237 -10.38 4.37 -32.31
CA GLU A 237 -11.38 3.66 -33.11
C GLU A 237 -12.20 4.59 -34.03
N GLU A 238 -12.27 5.88 -33.67
CA GLU A 238 -13.02 6.91 -34.40
C GLU A 238 -12.12 7.68 -35.39
N SER A 239 -10.84 7.33 -35.47
CA SER A 239 -9.88 8.07 -36.26
C SER A 239 -10.17 7.98 -37.76
N PRO A 240 -10.28 9.12 -38.48
CA PRO A 240 -10.36 9.13 -39.94
C PRO A 240 -8.98 8.99 -40.61
N ARG A 241 -7.90 8.91 -39.83
CA ARG A 241 -6.52 8.86 -40.34
C ARG A 241 -6.15 7.43 -40.77
N LYS A 242 -5.15 7.34 -41.66
CA LYS A 242 -4.58 6.04 -42.05
C LYS A 242 -3.87 5.40 -40.87
N LEU A 243 -4.02 4.09 -40.70
CA LEU A 243 -3.47 3.36 -39.57
C LEU A 243 -1.94 3.39 -39.55
N GLU A 244 -1.31 3.35 -40.72
CA GLU A 244 0.14 3.41 -40.87
C GLU A 244 0.69 4.73 -40.33
N ASP A 245 0.07 5.86 -40.70
CA ASP A 245 0.46 7.19 -40.22
C ASP A 245 0.31 7.31 -38.70
N ILE A 246 -0.76 6.72 -38.13
CA ILE A 246 -0.98 6.69 -36.68
C ILE A 246 0.10 5.83 -35.99
N PHE A 247 0.48 4.70 -36.57
CA PHE A 247 1.51 3.82 -36.00
C PHE A 247 2.90 4.47 -36.03
N ASP A 248 3.26 5.14 -37.11
CA ASP A 248 4.52 5.87 -37.22
C ASP A 248 4.61 6.99 -36.17
N GLU A 249 3.52 7.74 -35.99
CA GLU A 249 3.45 8.78 -34.96
C GLU A 249 3.40 8.21 -33.53
N ALA A 250 2.68 7.11 -33.30
CA ALA A 250 2.64 6.44 -32.00
C ALA A 250 4.02 5.92 -31.58
N LEU A 251 4.77 5.33 -32.52
CA LEU A 251 6.16 4.93 -32.30
C LEU A 251 7.05 6.15 -32.03
N ALA A 252 6.87 7.26 -32.77
CA ALA A 252 7.63 8.49 -32.53
C ALA A 252 7.40 9.02 -31.11
N ILE A 253 6.15 9.06 -30.63
CA ILE A 253 5.82 9.44 -29.26
C ILE A 253 6.52 8.51 -28.26
N TYR A 254 6.45 7.20 -28.47
CA TYR A 254 7.09 6.21 -27.61
C TYR A 254 8.60 6.43 -27.51
N HIS A 255 9.29 6.58 -28.64
CA HIS A 255 10.74 6.77 -28.67
C HIS A 255 11.18 8.09 -28.02
N VAL A 256 10.55 9.20 -28.38
CA VAL A 256 10.86 10.53 -27.81
C VAL A 256 10.71 10.53 -26.29
N THR A 257 9.61 9.95 -25.79
CA THR A 257 9.33 9.95 -24.35
C THR A 257 10.23 9.01 -23.57
N TYR A 258 10.53 7.82 -24.09
CA TYR A 258 11.45 6.88 -23.43
C TYR A 258 12.89 7.37 -23.48
N GLU A 259 13.34 7.97 -24.58
CA GLU A 259 14.67 8.62 -24.63
C GLU A 259 14.77 9.71 -23.56
N PHE A 260 13.73 10.54 -23.44
CA PHE A 260 13.68 11.57 -22.40
C PHE A 260 13.63 10.99 -20.98
N ALA A 261 12.86 9.92 -20.77
CA ALA A 261 12.72 9.25 -19.48
C ALA A 261 14.03 8.57 -19.04
N ILE A 262 14.73 7.91 -19.98
CA ILE A 262 16.04 7.29 -19.76
C ILE A 262 17.07 8.37 -19.41
N ASN A 263 17.17 9.44 -20.22
CA ASN A 263 18.12 10.52 -19.98
C ASN A 263 17.86 11.25 -18.64
N GLY A 264 16.60 11.36 -18.23
CA GLY A 264 16.20 12.00 -16.97
C GLY A 264 16.07 11.06 -15.78
N ALA A 265 16.32 9.75 -15.94
CA ALA A 265 16.09 8.70 -14.95
C ALA A 265 14.71 8.79 -14.24
N ARG A 266 13.64 9.12 -14.99
CA ARG A 266 12.29 9.39 -14.44
C ARG A 266 11.22 8.53 -15.09
N VAL A 267 10.82 7.47 -14.38
CA VAL A 267 9.77 6.52 -14.82
C VAL A 267 8.41 7.20 -15.04
N SER A 268 8.11 8.27 -14.30
CA SER A 268 6.85 9.01 -14.45
C SER A 268 6.63 9.57 -15.85
N TYR A 269 7.69 9.77 -16.63
CA TYR A 269 7.62 10.24 -18.02
C TYR A 269 7.17 9.17 -19.01
N CYS A 270 7.24 7.89 -18.64
CA CYS A 270 6.78 6.78 -19.47
C CYS A 270 5.25 6.72 -19.60
N ASN A 271 4.49 7.49 -18.80
CA ASN A 271 3.02 7.44 -18.81
C ASN A 271 2.39 8.10 -20.05
N PHE A 272 3.01 9.17 -20.56
CA PHE A 272 2.48 9.93 -21.71
C PHE A 272 2.18 9.08 -22.96
N PRO A 273 3.14 8.28 -23.48
CA PRO A 273 2.88 7.46 -24.67
C PRO A 273 1.70 6.49 -24.46
N TRP A 274 1.53 5.95 -23.25
CA TRP A 274 0.44 5.02 -22.96
C TRP A 274 -0.91 5.71 -22.76
N ARG A 275 -0.94 6.96 -22.29
CA ARG A 275 -2.20 7.73 -22.17
C ARG A 275 -2.69 8.28 -23.51
N VAL A 276 -1.78 8.69 -24.37
CA VAL A 276 -2.12 9.29 -25.68
C VAL A 276 -2.19 8.22 -26.77
N ALA A 277 -1.11 7.47 -26.95
CA ALA A 277 -0.94 6.50 -28.04
C ALA A 277 -1.22 5.04 -27.63
N GLY A 278 -1.67 4.78 -26.41
CA GLY A 278 -1.72 3.42 -25.85
C GLY A 278 -2.52 2.42 -26.67
N ARG A 279 -3.69 2.81 -27.20
CA ARG A 279 -4.50 1.95 -28.08
C ARG A 279 -3.78 1.60 -29.38
N ALA A 280 -3.20 2.61 -30.04
CA ALA A 280 -2.41 2.40 -31.26
C ALA A 280 -1.16 1.55 -31.00
N LEU A 281 -0.43 1.79 -29.91
CA LEU A 281 0.75 0.99 -29.51
C LEU A 281 0.39 -0.46 -29.24
N CYS A 282 -0.70 -0.72 -28.50
CA CYS A 282 -1.16 -2.09 -28.26
C CYS A 282 -1.57 -2.79 -29.57
N LYS A 283 -2.27 -2.08 -30.47
CA LYS A 283 -2.64 -2.65 -31.77
C LYS A 283 -1.41 -2.96 -32.62
N LEU A 284 -0.47 -2.02 -32.70
CA LEU A 284 0.80 -2.22 -33.40
C LEU A 284 1.59 -3.40 -32.83
N TYR A 285 1.64 -3.54 -31.51
CA TYR A 285 2.29 -4.67 -30.84
C TYR A 285 1.69 -6.00 -31.27
N THR A 286 0.36 -6.12 -31.32
CA THR A 286 -0.32 -7.34 -31.78
C THR A 286 -0.09 -7.62 -33.27
N VAL A 287 -0.06 -6.58 -34.11
CA VAL A 287 0.25 -6.72 -35.54
C VAL A 287 1.67 -7.26 -35.73
N LYS A 288 2.65 -6.77 -34.98
CA LYS A 288 4.05 -7.23 -35.04
C LYS A 288 4.25 -8.65 -34.54
N LEU A 289 3.49 -9.08 -33.53
CA LEU A 289 3.54 -10.45 -33.02
C LEU A 289 2.85 -11.47 -33.96
N GLY A 290 2.01 -11.01 -34.88
CA GLY A 290 1.17 -11.90 -35.69
C GLY A 290 0.09 -12.61 -34.88
N GLU A 291 -0.15 -12.18 -33.65
CA GLU A 291 -1.12 -12.78 -32.72
C GLU A 291 -2.46 -12.02 -32.75
N LYS A 292 -3.56 -12.74 -32.49
CA LYS A 292 -4.88 -12.14 -32.36
C LYS A 292 -5.04 -11.54 -30.96
N SER A 293 -5.34 -10.24 -30.90
CA SER A 293 -5.69 -9.57 -29.66
C SER A 293 -6.94 -10.18 -29.02
N MET A 294 -6.88 -10.52 -27.73
CA MET A 294 -8.03 -10.90 -26.93
C MET A 294 -8.45 -9.71 -26.06
N VAL A 295 -9.71 -9.28 -26.17
CA VAL A 295 -10.27 -8.26 -25.29
C VAL A 295 -10.61 -8.93 -23.96
N CYS A 296 -9.90 -8.57 -22.89
CA CYS A 296 -10.15 -9.10 -21.55
C CYS A 296 -10.61 -7.97 -20.62
N VAL A 297 -11.68 -8.22 -19.86
CA VAL A 297 -12.20 -7.26 -18.88
C VAL A 297 -11.27 -7.26 -17.66
N PRO A 298 -10.92 -6.11 -17.06
CA PRO A 298 -10.02 -6.04 -15.90
C PRO A 298 -10.46 -6.90 -14.72
N SER A 299 -11.78 -7.10 -14.53
CA SER A 299 -12.33 -7.99 -13.51
C SER A 299 -11.96 -9.47 -13.74
N VAL A 300 -11.93 -9.91 -15.00
CA VAL A 300 -11.55 -11.26 -15.38
C VAL A 300 -10.04 -11.46 -15.20
N LEU A 301 -9.21 -10.49 -15.57
CA LEU A 301 -7.76 -10.56 -15.32
C LEU A 301 -7.44 -10.63 -13.82
N ARG A 302 -8.14 -9.85 -12.98
CA ARG A 302 -7.96 -9.92 -11.52
C ARG A 302 -8.32 -11.27 -10.92
N GLN A 303 -9.23 -12.03 -11.53
CA GLN A 303 -9.56 -13.39 -11.08
C GLN A 303 -8.53 -14.43 -11.52
N VAL A 304 -7.81 -14.17 -12.61
CA VAL A 304 -6.78 -15.10 -13.15
C VAL A 304 -5.42 -14.90 -12.48
N PHE A 305 -5.13 -13.67 -12.01
CA PHE A 305 -3.87 -13.32 -11.35
C PHE A 305 -3.96 -13.25 -9.81
N ASN A 306 -5.11 -13.58 -9.23
CA ASN A 306 -5.27 -13.85 -7.79
C ASN A 306 -5.26 -15.36 -7.55
#